data_AF-A0A139PUB3-F1
#
_entry.id   AF-A0A139PUB3-F1
#
_cell.length_a   1.000
_cell.length_b   1.000
_cell.length_c   1.000
_cell.angle_alpha   90.00
_cell.angle_beta   90.00
_cell.angle_gamma   90.00
#
_symmetry.space_group_name_H-M   'P 1'
#
loop_
_entity.id
_entity.type
_entity.pdbx_description
1 polymer ?
#
loop_
_entity_poly.entity_id
_entity_poly.type
_entity_poly.pdbx_seq_one_letter_code
_entity_poly.pdbx_strand_id
1 'polypeptide(L)'
;MSNFEEFAQAVGRDVKVLNQKPEPRLILTGNTLGIVGGNNVTLPLPDNVGHEIRGTGSPEGRITAEIGTTYVDVNATNGALKWIKEKGNNNKGWRVLIGDTGWRTLNVINKLGNAKIQIRRINDEVVVKFDGLSYGWFGMKPISQQSGNIINKTIGSKKYTWVKVDIGKGNAVIPEGFRSSSSILSGLYGDLGDLLGSTYLGGTSDQNALQLRYAMPKEEVTDTILSQIRVSPIVFTTDDPWPATLP
;
A
#
# COMPACT_ATOMS: atom_id res chain seq x y z
N MET A 1 76.04 48.95 -14.54
CA MET A 1 75.95 47.75 -13.70
C MET A 1 77.00 46.78 -14.18
N SER A 2 77.71 46.10 -13.29
CA SER A 2 78.75 45.14 -13.72
C SER A 2 78.10 43.85 -14.21
N ASN A 3 78.72 43.13 -15.16
CA ASN A 3 78.21 41.83 -15.65
C ASN A 3 77.94 40.82 -14.53
N PHE A 4 78.57 40.99 -13.36
CA PHE A 4 78.36 40.17 -12.18
C PHE A 4 77.03 40.47 -11.46
N GLU A 5 76.59 41.74 -11.41
CA GLU A 5 75.29 42.10 -10.84
C GLU A 5 74.14 41.55 -11.68
N GLU A 6 74.25 41.64 -13.00
CA GLU A 6 73.23 41.08 -13.91
C GLU A 6 73.13 39.56 -13.78
N PHE A 7 74.27 38.87 -13.68
CA PHE A 7 74.31 37.42 -13.43
C PHE A 7 73.69 37.07 -12.07
N ALA A 8 74.07 37.76 -11.00
CA ALA A 8 73.54 37.51 -9.66
C ALA A 8 72.03 37.77 -9.58
N GLN A 9 71.52 38.80 -10.27
CA GLN A 9 70.08 39.08 -10.36
C GLN A 9 69.33 38.06 -11.23
N ALA A 10 69.94 37.53 -12.28
CA ALA A 10 69.36 36.45 -13.09
C ALA A 10 69.25 35.17 -12.27
N VAL A 11 70.36 34.71 -11.68
CA VAL A 11 70.40 33.51 -10.84
C VAL A 11 69.48 33.65 -9.63
N GLY A 12 69.47 34.81 -8.97
CA GLY A 12 68.58 35.07 -7.84
C GLY A 12 67.09 35.03 -8.21
N ARG A 13 66.73 35.46 -9.42
CA ARG A 13 65.36 35.32 -9.95
C ARG A 13 65.01 33.87 -10.23
N ASP A 14 65.89 33.12 -10.89
CA ASP A 14 65.65 31.72 -11.25
C ASP A 14 65.53 30.82 -10.01
N VAL A 15 66.40 31.01 -9.02
CA VAL A 15 66.34 30.29 -7.73
C VAL A 15 65.05 30.61 -6.97
N LYS A 16 64.58 31.86 -7.01
CA LYS A 16 63.33 32.26 -6.36
C LYS A 16 62.10 31.64 -7.03
N VAL A 17 62.14 31.42 -8.34
CA VAL A 17 61.09 30.68 -9.08
C VAL A 17 61.13 29.19 -8.72
N LEU A 18 62.31 28.59 -8.63
CA LEU A 18 62.47 27.16 -8.29
C LEU A 18 62.07 26.82 -6.86
N ASN A 19 62.24 27.76 -5.91
CA ASN A 19 61.83 27.56 -4.51
C ASN A 19 60.33 27.79 -4.24
N GLN A 20 59.54 28.16 -5.26
CA GLN A 20 58.07 28.16 -5.14
C GLN A 20 57.57 26.72 -5.24
N LYS A 21 57.61 25.99 -4.12
CA LYS A 21 56.93 24.70 -4.02
C LYS A 21 55.44 24.95 -4.30
N PRO A 22 54.85 24.35 -5.34
CA PRO A 22 53.42 24.54 -5.60
C PRO A 22 52.65 24.07 -4.38
N GLU A 23 51.72 24.90 -3.88
CA GLU A 23 50.81 24.48 -2.84
C GLU A 23 50.00 23.31 -3.38
N PRO A 24 49.97 22.16 -2.68
CA PRO A 24 49.14 21.05 -3.09
C PRO A 24 47.68 21.50 -3.02
N ARG A 25 47.10 21.79 -4.18
CA ARG A 25 45.69 22.11 -4.32
C ARG A 25 44.97 20.85 -4.78
N LEU A 26 43.97 20.47 -4.00
CA LEU A 26 43.07 19.38 -4.33
C LEU A 26 41.89 19.97 -5.09
N ILE A 27 41.56 19.37 -6.24
CA ILE A 27 40.40 19.72 -7.04
C ILE A 27 39.52 18.47 -7.12
N LEU A 28 38.26 18.60 -6.73
CA LEU A 28 37.28 17.53 -6.93
C LEU A 28 36.44 17.84 -8.17
N THR A 29 36.53 16.98 -9.19
CA THR A 29 35.72 17.06 -10.41
C THR A 29 34.96 15.74 -10.58
N GLY A 30 33.66 15.76 -10.32
CA GLY A 30 32.87 14.52 -10.26
C GLY A 30 33.35 13.62 -9.11
N ASN A 31 33.70 12.37 -9.41
CA ASN A 31 34.31 11.42 -8.45
C ASN A 31 35.84 11.35 -8.56
N THR A 32 36.47 12.26 -9.31
CA THR A 32 37.93 12.28 -9.47
C THR A 32 38.55 13.35 -8.59
N LEU A 33 39.40 12.93 -7.66
CA LEU A 33 40.25 13.81 -6.88
C LEU A 33 41.54 14.10 -7.66
N GLY A 34 41.67 15.32 -8.17
CA GLY A 34 42.87 15.82 -8.84
C GLY A 34 43.81 16.52 -7.85
N ILE A 35 45.11 16.29 -8.02
CA ILE A 35 46.18 17.03 -7.35
C ILE A 35 46.84 17.92 -8.40
N VAL A 36 46.92 19.23 -8.15
CA VAL A 36 47.62 20.17 -9.04
C VAL A 36 49.06 19.67 -9.26
N GLY A 37 49.42 19.45 -10.53
CA GLY A 37 50.64 18.73 -10.92
C GLY A 37 50.39 17.47 -11.76
N GLY A 38 49.13 17.11 -12.03
CA GLY A 38 48.74 16.10 -13.04
C GLY A 38 48.39 14.72 -12.48
N ASN A 39 48.57 14.49 -11.18
CA ASN A 39 48.14 13.25 -10.53
C ASN A 39 46.63 13.28 -10.25
N ASN A 40 45.96 12.15 -10.44
CA ASN A 40 44.55 12.00 -10.13
C ASN A 40 44.28 10.63 -9.48
N VAL A 41 43.26 10.60 -8.63
CA VAL A 41 42.69 9.39 -8.05
C VAL A 41 41.19 9.40 -8.36
N THR A 42 40.71 8.41 -9.11
CA THR A 42 39.27 8.17 -9.24
C THR A 42 38.79 7.48 -7.96
N LEU A 43 37.95 8.15 -7.20
CA LEU A 43 37.32 7.53 -6.03
C LEU A 43 36.35 6.46 -6.55
N PRO A 44 36.49 5.19 -6.12
CA PRO A 44 35.53 4.16 -6.49
C PRO A 44 34.18 4.61 -5.96
N LEU A 45 33.24 4.86 -6.88
CA LEU A 45 31.84 4.90 -6.51
C LEU A 45 31.49 3.46 -6.17
N PRO A 46 30.88 3.17 -5.01
CA PRO A 46 30.41 1.82 -4.77
C PRO A 46 29.42 1.49 -5.89
N ASP A 47 29.69 0.43 -6.66
CA ASP A 47 28.83 0.00 -7.77
C ASP A 47 27.39 -0.35 -7.30
N ASN A 48 27.20 -0.38 -5.97
CA ASN A 48 25.95 -0.69 -5.28
C ASN A 48 25.46 0.44 -4.35
N VAL A 49 25.82 1.71 -4.57
CA VAL A 49 25.05 2.82 -3.93
C VAL A 49 23.74 2.97 -4.68
N GLY A 50 22.77 2.10 -4.38
CA GLY A 50 21.41 2.27 -4.84
C GLY A 50 20.87 3.59 -4.29
N HIS A 51 20.93 4.67 -5.08
CA HIS A 51 20.25 5.89 -4.75
C HIS A 51 18.74 5.58 -4.69
N GLU A 52 18.12 5.86 -3.55
CA GLU A 52 16.67 5.75 -3.42
C GLU A 52 16.02 6.71 -4.42
N ILE A 53 15.32 6.16 -5.41
CA ILE A 53 14.63 6.96 -6.42
C ILE A 53 13.44 7.63 -5.74
N ARG A 54 13.23 8.92 -5.99
CA ARG A 54 12.11 9.68 -5.43
C ARG A 54 11.29 10.32 -6.53
N GLY A 55 9.98 10.30 -6.38
CA GLY A 55 9.06 10.92 -7.34
C GLY A 55 7.63 10.94 -6.82
N THR A 56 6.69 11.32 -7.68
CA THR A 56 5.26 11.33 -7.35
C THR A 56 4.54 10.15 -8.00
N GLY A 57 3.68 9.48 -7.23
CA GLY A 57 2.85 8.37 -7.70
C GLY A 57 3.65 7.08 -7.91
N SER A 58 2.95 6.05 -8.41
CA SER A 58 3.54 4.73 -8.65
C SER A 58 4.72 4.78 -9.66
N PRO A 59 5.80 4.03 -9.41
CA PRO A 59 6.87 3.82 -10.40
C PRO A 59 6.47 2.75 -11.46
N GLU A 60 5.44 1.95 -11.21
CA GLU A 60 4.99 0.87 -12.09
C GLU A 60 4.58 1.39 -13.46
N GLY A 61 5.19 0.85 -14.52
CA GLY A 61 5.01 1.28 -15.91
C GLY A 61 5.72 2.57 -16.29
N ARG A 62 6.41 3.25 -15.37
CA ARG A 62 7.13 4.51 -15.64
C ARG A 62 8.64 4.41 -15.48
N ILE A 63 9.11 3.73 -14.43
CA ILE A 63 10.53 3.72 -14.05
C ILE A 63 11.15 2.35 -14.33
N THR A 64 12.16 2.32 -15.20
CA THR A 64 13.01 1.14 -15.44
C THR A 64 14.08 1.06 -14.36
N ALA A 65 14.26 -0.11 -13.75
CA ALA A 65 15.28 -0.35 -12.72
C ALA A 65 15.58 -1.85 -12.60
N GLU A 66 16.71 -2.18 -11.96
CA GLU A 66 17.08 -3.54 -11.62
C GLU A 66 16.34 -4.02 -10.36
N ILE A 67 16.16 -5.33 -10.23
CA ILE A 67 15.58 -5.97 -9.04
C ILE A 67 16.32 -5.52 -7.77
N GLY A 68 15.57 -5.23 -6.71
CA GLY A 68 16.09 -4.71 -5.44
C GLY A 68 16.10 -3.18 -5.34
N THR A 69 15.96 -2.47 -6.47
CA THR A 69 15.84 -1.01 -6.46
C THR A 69 14.61 -0.56 -5.68
N THR A 70 14.76 0.46 -4.82
CA THR A 70 13.63 1.06 -4.10
C THR A 70 13.26 2.43 -4.64
N TYR A 71 11.97 2.74 -4.58
CA TYR A 71 11.40 4.02 -4.97
C TYR A 71 10.49 4.56 -3.87
N VAL A 72 10.57 5.87 -3.58
CA VAL A 72 9.68 6.55 -2.64
C VAL A 72 8.75 7.49 -3.38
N ASP A 73 7.45 7.30 -3.16
CA ASP A 73 6.43 8.27 -3.55
C ASP A 73 6.35 9.37 -2.49
N VAL A 74 6.77 10.58 -2.86
CA VAL A 74 6.85 11.73 -1.94
C VAL A 74 5.48 12.19 -1.45
N ASN A 75 4.40 11.81 -2.13
CA ASN A 75 3.03 12.14 -1.75
C ASN A 75 2.28 10.98 -1.10
N ALA A 76 2.91 9.81 -0.97
CA ALA A 76 2.25 8.57 -0.55
C ALA A 76 0.88 8.38 -1.26
N THR A 77 0.88 8.43 -2.59
CA THR A 77 -0.35 8.38 -3.40
C THR A 77 -1.12 7.10 -3.08
N ASN A 78 -2.40 7.24 -2.75
CA ASN A 78 -3.24 6.16 -2.25
C ASN A 78 -2.67 5.39 -1.04
N GLY A 79 -1.81 6.02 -0.24
CA GLY A 79 -1.15 5.41 0.91
C GLY A 79 0.11 4.61 0.59
N ALA A 80 0.56 4.51 -0.66
CA ALA A 80 1.78 3.78 -1.01
C ALA A 80 3.02 4.69 -0.85
N LEU A 81 3.80 4.49 0.22
CA LEU A 81 4.97 5.30 0.50
C LEU A 81 6.23 4.79 -0.22
N LYS A 82 6.54 3.51 -0.04
CA LYS A 82 7.79 2.91 -0.56
C LYS A 82 7.50 1.69 -1.41
N TRP A 83 8.22 1.60 -2.52
CA TRP A 83 8.12 0.56 -3.53
C TRP A 83 9.47 -0.15 -3.66
N ILE A 84 9.43 -1.41 -4.09
CA ILE A 84 10.59 -2.21 -4.44
C ILE A 84 10.40 -2.85 -5.81
N LYS A 85 11.48 -2.89 -6.59
CA LYS A 85 11.55 -3.64 -7.83
C LYS A 85 11.71 -5.12 -7.50
N GLU A 86 10.64 -5.89 -7.64
CA GLU A 86 10.64 -7.29 -7.22
C GLU A 86 10.94 -8.24 -8.39
N LYS A 87 10.57 -7.85 -9.63
CA LYS A 87 10.66 -8.71 -10.81
C LYS A 87 11.09 -7.91 -12.04
N GLY A 88 11.93 -8.55 -12.86
CA GLY A 88 12.38 -8.03 -14.16
C GLY A 88 13.26 -6.78 -14.07
N ASN A 89 13.88 -6.42 -15.20
CA ASN A 89 14.75 -5.24 -15.32
C ASN A 89 14.14 -4.15 -16.24
N ASN A 90 12.85 -4.26 -16.58
CA ASN A 90 12.12 -3.27 -17.39
C ASN A 90 11.36 -2.28 -16.48
N ASN A 91 10.32 -1.59 -16.96
CA ASN A 91 9.50 -0.68 -16.15
C ASN A 91 8.32 -1.34 -15.41
N LYS A 92 8.21 -2.67 -15.37
CA LYS A 92 7.12 -3.46 -14.74
C LYS A 92 7.61 -4.37 -13.63
N GLY A 93 6.77 -4.73 -12.66
CA GLY A 93 7.16 -5.60 -11.54
C GLY A 93 7.63 -4.84 -10.29
N TRP A 94 7.16 -3.60 -10.14
CA TRP A 94 7.22 -2.86 -8.88
C TRP A 94 6.10 -3.30 -7.93
N ARG A 95 6.41 -3.41 -6.64
CA ARG A 95 5.45 -3.70 -5.59
C ARG A 95 5.60 -2.71 -4.44
N VAL A 96 4.51 -2.41 -3.73
CA VAL A 96 4.55 -1.61 -2.50
C VAL A 96 5.22 -2.43 -1.40
N LEU A 97 6.28 -1.87 -0.82
CA LEU A 97 7.00 -2.41 0.33
C LEU A 97 6.51 -1.82 1.64
N ILE A 98 6.17 -0.52 1.64
CA ILE A 98 5.59 0.19 2.79
C ILE A 98 4.40 1.00 2.29
N GLY A 99 3.21 0.65 2.75
CA GLY A 99 2.00 1.39 2.44
C GLY A 99 0.88 1.14 3.43
N ASP A 100 0.02 2.14 3.56
CA ASP A 100 -1.17 2.11 4.39
C ASP A 100 -2.25 3.00 3.77
N THR A 101 -3.35 2.40 3.32
CA THR A 101 -4.44 3.15 2.68
C THR A 101 -5.21 4.03 3.66
N GLY A 102 -5.02 3.84 4.97
CA GLY A 102 -5.95 4.30 6.00
C GLY A 102 -7.32 3.60 5.89
N TRP A 103 -8.20 3.91 6.84
CA TRP A 103 -9.57 3.40 6.80
C TRP A 103 -10.38 4.08 5.69
N ARG A 104 -11.01 3.27 4.84
CA ARG A 104 -11.94 3.68 3.79
C ARG A 104 -13.31 3.10 4.07
N THR A 105 -14.36 3.87 3.81
CA THR A 105 -15.73 3.46 4.10
C THR A 105 -16.39 3.00 2.82
N LEU A 106 -16.87 1.75 2.79
CA LEU A 106 -17.62 1.24 1.65
C LEU A 106 -19.00 1.90 1.60
N ASN A 107 -19.44 2.28 0.40
CA ASN A 107 -20.74 2.90 0.17
C ASN A 107 -21.89 1.88 0.19
N VAL A 108 -22.17 1.31 1.36
CA VAL A 108 -23.21 0.29 1.52
C VAL A 108 -24.61 0.91 1.46
N ILE A 109 -25.47 0.40 0.59
CA ILE A 109 -26.81 0.94 0.29
C ILE A 109 -27.87 0.37 1.24
N ASN A 110 -27.76 -0.91 1.58
CA ASN A 110 -28.73 -1.65 2.38
C ASN A 110 -28.39 -1.74 3.87
N LYS A 111 -27.61 -0.77 4.37
CA LYS A 111 -27.26 -0.59 5.78
C LYS A 111 -28.31 0.20 6.56
N LEU A 112 -28.38 -0.03 7.88
CA LEU A 112 -29.23 0.73 8.80
C LEU A 112 -28.54 2.02 9.24
N GLY A 113 -29.19 3.17 9.06
CA GLY A 113 -28.70 4.45 9.59
C GLY A 113 -27.22 4.73 9.30
N ASN A 114 -26.46 5.01 10.36
CA ASN A 114 -25.02 5.32 10.31
C ASN A 114 -24.09 4.10 10.34
N ALA A 115 -24.64 2.87 10.29
CA ALA A 115 -23.84 1.67 10.12
C ALA A 115 -22.88 1.85 8.92
N LYS A 116 -21.73 1.21 8.98
CA LYS A 116 -20.69 1.31 7.96
C LYS A 116 -19.81 0.07 7.97
N ILE A 117 -19.37 -0.32 6.78
CA ILE A 117 -18.30 -1.29 6.60
C ILE A 117 -17.08 -0.49 6.17
N GLN A 118 -15.96 -0.70 6.86
CA GLN A 118 -14.72 -0.02 6.54
C GLN A 118 -13.62 -1.03 6.19
N ILE A 119 -12.73 -0.64 5.29
CA ILE A 119 -11.63 -1.44 4.79
C ILE A 119 -10.32 -0.67 4.89
N ARG A 120 -9.23 -1.34 5.19
CA ARG A 120 -7.88 -0.78 5.22
C ARG A 120 -6.89 -1.84 4.72
N ARG A 121 -5.95 -1.44 3.88
CA ARG A 121 -4.82 -2.28 3.49
C ARG A 121 -3.54 -1.71 4.07
N ILE A 122 -2.78 -2.54 4.78
CA ILE A 122 -1.44 -2.24 5.30
C ILE A 122 -0.51 -3.27 4.67
N ASN A 123 0.34 -2.81 3.75
CA ASN A 123 1.16 -3.69 2.90
C ASN A 123 0.28 -4.77 2.24
N ASP A 124 0.50 -6.05 2.52
CA ASP A 124 -0.26 -7.15 1.93
C ASP A 124 -1.43 -7.62 2.82
N GLU A 125 -1.64 -7.02 3.99
CA GLU A 125 -2.75 -7.33 4.89
C GLU A 125 -3.92 -6.38 4.67
N VAL A 126 -5.13 -6.93 4.60
CA VAL A 126 -6.39 -6.20 4.50
C VAL A 126 -7.24 -6.50 5.73
N VAL A 127 -7.78 -5.44 6.32
CA VAL A 127 -8.71 -5.51 7.44
C VAL A 127 -10.05 -4.94 7.02
N VAL A 128 -11.12 -5.73 7.19
CA VAL A 128 -12.52 -5.31 7.02
C VAL A 128 -13.21 -5.28 8.37
N LYS A 129 -13.82 -4.16 8.73
CA LYS A 129 -14.56 -3.99 10.00
C LYS A 129 -15.99 -3.51 9.78
N PHE A 130 -16.86 -3.89 10.71
CA PHE A 130 -18.28 -3.57 10.73
C PHE A 130 -18.58 -2.76 11.99
N ASP A 131 -19.15 -1.56 11.83
CA ASP A 131 -19.36 -0.60 12.94
C ASP A 131 -20.39 0.47 12.52
N GLY A 132 -20.50 1.59 13.25
CA GLY A 132 -21.14 2.85 12.83
C GLY A 132 -22.39 3.23 13.62
N LEU A 133 -22.96 2.30 14.38
CA LEU A 133 -24.06 2.57 15.30
C LEU A 133 -23.55 2.67 16.76
N SER A 134 -24.44 3.06 17.67
CA SER A 134 -24.13 3.11 19.11
C SER A 134 -23.58 1.78 19.61
N TYR A 135 -22.74 1.85 20.64
CA TYR A 135 -22.06 0.69 21.26
C TYR A 135 -21.16 -0.09 20.30
N GLY A 136 -20.89 0.40 19.10
CA GLY A 136 -20.06 -0.28 18.09
C GLY A 136 -20.83 -1.29 17.24
N TRP A 137 -22.16 -1.17 17.16
CA TRP A 137 -22.97 -2.08 16.36
C TRP A 137 -22.82 -1.81 14.87
N PHE A 138 -22.97 -2.88 14.09
CA PHE A 138 -23.34 -2.78 12.69
C PHE A 138 -24.83 -3.08 12.53
N GLY A 139 -25.45 -2.51 11.51
CA GLY A 139 -26.86 -2.77 11.23
C GLY A 139 -27.18 -2.79 9.75
N MET A 140 -28.12 -3.66 9.40
CA MET A 140 -28.71 -3.79 8.07
C MET A 140 -30.16 -3.32 8.10
N LYS A 141 -30.68 -2.84 6.97
CA LYS A 141 -32.10 -2.49 6.86
C LYS A 141 -32.98 -3.71 7.17
N PRO A 142 -34.22 -3.51 7.65
CA PRO A 142 -35.22 -4.57 7.78
C PRO A 142 -35.31 -5.48 6.55
N ILE A 143 -35.68 -6.74 6.75
CA ILE A 143 -35.86 -7.73 5.67
C ILE A 143 -36.75 -7.19 4.53
N SER A 144 -37.81 -6.45 4.88
CA SER A 144 -38.73 -5.82 3.91
C SER A 144 -38.08 -4.76 3.01
N GLN A 145 -36.92 -4.23 3.41
CA GLN A 145 -36.20 -3.15 2.73
C GLN A 145 -34.88 -3.62 2.07
N GLN A 146 -34.65 -4.94 1.98
CA GLN A 146 -33.43 -5.50 1.40
C GLN A 146 -33.39 -5.49 -0.14
N SER A 147 -34.43 -4.99 -0.83
CA SER A 147 -34.46 -4.81 -2.30
C SER A 147 -34.01 -6.03 -3.12
N GLY A 148 -34.36 -7.25 -2.69
CA GLY A 148 -33.97 -8.49 -3.38
C GLY A 148 -32.58 -9.02 -3.03
N ASN A 149 -31.87 -8.41 -2.08
CA ASN A 149 -30.57 -8.88 -1.58
C ASN A 149 -30.68 -10.06 -0.59
N ILE A 150 -31.80 -10.78 -0.59
CA ILE A 150 -32.03 -11.92 0.29
C ILE A 150 -31.99 -13.22 -0.52
N ILE A 151 -31.22 -14.18 -0.03
CA ILE A 151 -31.24 -15.57 -0.51
C ILE A 151 -31.74 -16.45 0.64
N ASN A 152 -32.80 -17.21 0.39
CA ASN A 152 -33.21 -18.29 1.27
C ASN A 152 -32.53 -19.58 0.81
N LYS A 153 -31.93 -20.32 1.74
CA LYS A 153 -31.26 -21.57 1.44
C LYS A 153 -31.67 -22.67 2.41
N THR A 154 -31.89 -23.86 1.88
CA THR A 154 -32.18 -25.06 2.68
C THR A 154 -31.09 -26.09 2.41
N ILE A 155 -30.45 -26.59 3.47
CA ILE A 155 -29.43 -27.64 3.40
C ILE A 155 -29.84 -28.74 4.37
N GLY A 156 -30.27 -29.89 3.83
CA GLY A 156 -30.97 -30.90 4.63
C GLY A 156 -32.23 -30.31 5.26
N SER A 157 -32.40 -30.47 6.57
CA SER A 157 -33.50 -29.86 7.34
C SER A 157 -33.21 -28.43 7.82
N LYS A 158 -31.98 -27.94 7.67
CA LYS A 158 -31.58 -26.61 8.16
C LYS A 158 -31.91 -25.52 7.15
N LYS A 159 -32.53 -24.44 7.62
CA LYS A 159 -32.86 -23.25 6.84
C LYS A 159 -31.88 -22.12 7.17
N TYR A 160 -31.53 -21.35 6.15
CA TYR A 160 -30.61 -20.23 6.23
C TYR A 160 -31.17 -19.04 5.46
N THR A 161 -30.86 -17.85 5.94
CA THR A 161 -31.17 -16.60 5.26
C THR A 161 -29.88 -15.83 5.07
N TRP A 162 -29.52 -15.57 3.82
CA TRP A 162 -28.32 -14.82 3.48
C TRP A 162 -28.72 -13.45 2.99
N VAL A 163 -28.16 -12.41 3.62
CA VAL A 163 -28.32 -11.02 3.22
C VAL A 163 -27.04 -10.58 2.53
N LYS A 164 -27.11 -10.28 1.23
CA LYS A 164 -25.98 -9.73 0.49
C LYS A 164 -25.77 -8.28 0.90
N VAL A 165 -24.52 -7.87 1.09
CA VAL A 165 -24.16 -6.46 1.19
C VAL A 165 -24.20 -5.86 -0.21
N ASP A 166 -24.90 -4.74 -0.37
CA ASP A 166 -25.07 -4.07 -1.65
C ASP A 166 -24.36 -2.71 -1.64
N ILE A 167 -23.51 -2.48 -2.64
CA ILE A 167 -22.82 -1.20 -2.87
C ILE A 167 -23.15 -0.60 -4.25
N GLY A 168 -24.16 -1.12 -4.94
CA GLY A 168 -24.56 -0.71 -6.29
C GLY A 168 -23.71 -1.32 -7.41
N LYS A 169 -22.88 -2.34 -7.09
CA LYS A 169 -21.97 -3.01 -8.03
C LYS A 169 -22.20 -4.53 -8.11
N GLY A 170 -23.44 -4.97 -7.86
CA GLY A 170 -23.78 -6.40 -7.80
C GLY A 170 -23.03 -7.11 -6.67
N ASN A 171 -22.43 -8.26 -6.96
CA ASN A 171 -21.72 -9.05 -5.95
C ASN A 171 -20.29 -8.53 -5.65
N ALA A 172 -19.73 -7.60 -6.43
CA ALA A 172 -18.35 -7.14 -6.24
C ALA A 172 -18.23 -6.07 -5.14
N VAL A 173 -18.39 -6.48 -3.88
CA VAL A 173 -18.40 -5.56 -2.72
C VAL A 173 -16.99 -5.09 -2.37
N ILE A 174 -16.01 -6.01 -2.43
CA ILE A 174 -14.62 -5.70 -2.10
C ILE A 174 -13.92 -5.13 -3.36
N PRO A 175 -13.41 -3.89 -3.32
CA PRO A 175 -12.79 -3.23 -4.47
C PRO A 175 -11.42 -3.83 -4.81
N GLU A 176 -11.01 -3.66 -6.07
CA GLU A 176 -9.67 -4.06 -6.52
C GLU A 176 -8.58 -3.36 -5.69
N GLY A 177 -7.52 -4.10 -5.38
CA GLY A 177 -6.49 -3.67 -4.45
C GLY A 177 -6.75 -4.10 -3.02
N PHE A 178 -7.91 -4.70 -2.73
CA PHE A 178 -8.30 -5.17 -1.40
C PHE A 178 -8.90 -6.59 -1.39
N ARG A 179 -8.96 -7.29 -2.53
CA ARG A 179 -9.66 -8.58 -2.63
C ARG A 179 -8.85 -9.71 -2.01
N SER A 180 -9.54 -10.66 -1.38
CA SER A 180 -8.92 -11.89 -0.90
C SER A 180 -8.71 -12.87 -2.05
N SER A 181 -7.59 -13.60 -2.07
CA SER A 181 -7.39 -14.69 -3.04
C SER A 181 -8.22 -15.94 -2.73
N SER A 182 -8.73 -16.08 -1.50
CA SER A 182 -9.59 -17.18 -1.08
C SER A 182 -10.85 -16.68 -0.38
N SER A 183 -11.90 -17.51 -0.38
CA SER A 183 -13.12 -17.19 0.35
C SER A 183 -12.96 -17.43 1.85
N ILE A 184 -13.52 -16.53 2.66
CA ILE A 184 -13.37 -16.51 4.11
C ILE A 184 -14.76 -16.56 4.78
N LEU A 185 -14.84 -17.30 5.88
CA LEU A 185 -15.97 -17.29 6.79
C LEU A 185 -15.51 -16.74 8.14
N SER A 186 -16.20 -15.73 8.65
CA SER A 186 -16.06 -15.20 10.01
C SER A 186 -17.38 -15.36 10.76
N GLY A 187 -17.34 -15.37 12.09
CA GLY A 187 -18.55 -15.47 12.92
C GLY A 187 -19.44 -14.22 12.79
N LEU A 188 -20.75 -14.44 12.67
CA LEU A 188 -21.77 -13.41 12.74
C LEU A 188 -22.49 -13.53 14.09
N TYR A 189 -22.36 -12.50 14.92
CA TYR A 189 -22.86 -12.53 16.30
C TYR A 189 -23.94 -11.46 16.52
N GLY A 190 -24.84 -11.72 17.46
CA GLY A 190 -25.66 -10.68 18.07
C GLY A 190 -24.86 -9.89 19.12
N ASP A 191 -25.44 -8.83 19.67
CA ASP A 191 -24.77 -7.99 20.67
C ASP A 191 -24.31 -8.76 21.91
N LEU A 192 -25.11 -9.73 22.37
CA LEU A 192 -24.79 -10.55 23.55
C LEU A 192 -23.78 -11.67 23.26
N GLY A 193 -23.31 -11.80 22.02
CA GLY A 193 -22.34 -12.82 21.61
C GLY A 193 -22.97 -14.12 21.10
N ASP A 194 -24.30 -14.18 20.93
CA ASP A 194 -24.97 -15.34 20.32
C ASP A 194 -24.50 -15.53 18.87
N LEU A 195 -24.13 -16.75 18.50
CA LEU A 195 -23.74 -17.07 17.13
C LEU A 195 -24.98 -17.17 16.24
N LEU A 196 -25.22 -16.13 15.45
CA LEU A 196 -26.35 -16.05 14.51
C LEU A 196 -26.06 -16.74 13.18
N GLY A 197 -24.78 -16.97 12.86
CA GLY A 197 -24.33 -17.61 11.64
C GLY A 197 -22.92 -17.18 11.25
N SER A 198 -22.72 -16.80 9.99
CA SER A 198 -21.40 -16.42 9.47
C SER A 198 -21.44 -15.21 8.55
N THR A 199 -20.41 -14.37 8.60
CA THR A 199 -20.10 -13.40 7.55
C THR A 199 -19.22 -14.10 6.50
N TYR A 200 -19.65 -14.08 5.24
CA TYR A 200 -18.91 -14.63 4.11
C TYR A 200 -18.30 -13.52 3.28
N LEU A 201 -16.98 -13.59 3.06
CA LEU A 201 -16.25 -12.77 2.11
C LEU A 201 -15.74 -13.69 1.00
N GLY A 202 -16.27 -13.55 -0.21
CA GLY A 202 -15.86 -14.33 -1.38
C GLY A 202 -14.50 -13.89 -1.89
N GLY A 203 -13.65 -14.84 -2.26
CA GLY A 203 -12.38 -14.55 -2.92
C GLY A 203 -12.56 -14.09 -4.38
N THR A 204 -11.45 -13.81 -5.05
CA THR A 204 -11.42 -13.41 -6.47
C THR A 204 -12.06 -14.43 -7.41
N SER A 205 -12.03 -15.73 -7.06
CA SER A 205 -12.71 -16.80 -7.81
C SER A 205 -14.18 -17.01 -7.43
N ASP A 206 -14.68 -16.31 -6.40
CA ASP A 206 -16.08 -16.39 -5.95
C ASP A 206 -16.72 -15.00 -5.79
N GLN A 207 -16.60 -14.22 -6.87
CA GLN A 207 -17.37 -13.00 -7.13
C GLN A 207 -17.10 -11.81 -6.18
N ASN A 208 -16.16 -11.92 -5.24
CA ASN A 208 -15.85 -10.88 -4.26
C ASN A 208 -17.06 -10.43 -3.41
N ALA A 209 -17.99 -11.36 -3.18
CA ALA A 209 -19.24 -11.12 -2.47
C ALA A 209 -19.02 -10.91 -0.97
N LEU A 210 -19.77 -10.00 -0.35
CA LEU A 210 -19.89 -9.91 1.09
C LEU A 210 -21.32 -10.23 1.50
N GLN A 211 -21.49 -11.22 2.39
CA GLN A 211 -22.82 -11.72 2.77
C GLN A 211 -22.88 -11.97 4.27
N LEU A 212 -23.98 -11.59 4.90
CA LEU A 212 -24.33 -12.00 6.24
C LEU A 212 -25.24 -13.23 6.14
N ARG A 213 -24.73 -14.40 6.52
CA ARG A 213 -25.41 -15.68 6.37
C ARG A 213 -25.93 -16.14 7.73
N TYR A 214 -27.20 -15.88 7.98
CA TYR A 214 -27.90 -16.30 9.19
C TYR A 214 -28.21 -17.80 9.13
N ALA A 215 -27.96 -18.51 10.23
CA ALA A 215 -28.24 -19.93 10.43
C ALA A 215 -29.67 -20.16 10.96
N MET A 216 -30.63 -19.40 10.42
CA MET A 216 -32.04 -19.44 10.78
C MET A 216 -32.89 -19.09 9.54
N PRO A 217 -34.18 -19.49 9.50
CA PRO A 217 -35.09 -19.11 8.42
C PRO A 217 -35.43 -17.61 8.44
N LYS A 218 -35.99 -17.12 7.33
CA LYS A 218 -36.23 -15.69 7.09
C LYS A 218 -37.17 -15.08 8.13
N GLU A 219 -38.15 -15.86 8.58
CA GLU A 219 -39.18 -15.44 9.54
C GLU A 219 -38.60 -15.19 10.94
N GLU A 220 -37.42 -15.76 11.24
CA GLU A 220 -36.71 -15.59 12.50
C GLU A 220 -35.70 -14.42 12.45
N VAL A 221 -35.34 -13.92 11.26
CA VAL A 221 -34.44 -12.77 11.11
C VAL A 221 -35.21 -11.47 11.36
N THR A 222 -35.32 -11.11 12.64
CA THR A 222 -36.04 -9.91 13.10
C THR A 222 -35.26 -8.60 12.84
N ASP A 223 -35.97 -7.46 12.88
CA ASP A 223 -35.35 -6.13 12.79
C ASP A 223 -34.39 -5.86 13.96
N THR A 224 -34.66 -6.43 15.14
CA THR A 224 -33.75 -6.40 16.29
C THR A 224 -32.44 -7.11 15.93
N ILE A 225 -32.49 -8.33 15.39
CA ILE A 225 -31.28 -9.05 14.95
C ILE A 225 -30.49 -8.24 13.92
N LEU A 226 -31.17 -7.63 12.96
CA LEU A 226 -30.53 -6.85 11.90
C LEU A 226 -29.94 -5.52 12.38
N SER A 227 -30.34 -4.99 13.54
CA SER A 227 -29.91 -3.67 14.03
C SER A 227 -28.76 -3.71 15.04
N GLN A 228 -28.43 -4.87 15.60
CA GLN A 228 -27.41 -5.03 16.65
C GLN A 228 -26.37 -6.13 16.33
N ILE A 229 -25.75 -6.04 15.15
CA ILE A 229 -24.84 -7.07 14.65
C ILE A 229 -23.41 -6.80 15.16
N ARG A 230 -22.72 -7.88 15.55
CA ARG A 230 -21.30 -7.93 15.89
C ARG A 230 -20.55 -8.85 14.95
N VAL A 231 -19.49 -8.34 14.33
CA VAL A 231 -18.56 -9.12 13.51
C VAL A 231 -17.15 -8.72 13.92
N SER A 232 -16.33 -9.70 14.30
CA SER A 232 -14.90 -9.43 14.54
C SER A 232 -14.24 -8.95 13.24
N PRO A 233 -13.22 -8.07 13.29
CA PRO A 233 -12.49 -7.67 12.11
C PRO A 233 -12.04 -8.88 11.28
N ILE A 234 -12.34 -8.87 9.99
CA ILE A 234 -11.92 -9.92 9.06
C ILE A 234 -10.57 -9.48 8.51
N VAL A 235 -9.53 -10.24 8.84
CA VAL A 235 -8.15 -9.97 8.44
C VAL A 235 -7.69 -11.05 7.47
N PHE A 236 -7.10 -10.64 6.35
CA PHE A 236 -6.58 -11.56 5.33
C PHE A 236 -5.47 -10.92 4.51
N THR A 237 -4.69 -11.75 3.82
CA THR A 237 -3.69 -11.29 2.86
C THR A 237 -4.29 -11.10 1.47
N THR A 238 -3.80 -10.12 0.71
CA THR A 238 -4.23 -9.86 -0.66
C THR A 238 -3.08 -10.00 -1.64
N ASP A 239 -3.36 -10.64 -2.78
CA ASP A 239 -2.45 -10.72 -3.92
C ASP A 239 -2.75 -9.63 -4.97
N ASP A 240 -3.75 -8.77 -4.73
CA ASP A 240 -4.05 -7.68 -5.64
C ASP A 240 -2.87 -6.68 -5.69
N PRO A 241 -2.58 -6.09 -6.87
CA PRO A 241 -1.74 -4.89 -6.96
C PRO A 241 -2.23 -3.79 -6.03
N TRP A 242 -1.36 -2.87 -5.62
CA TRP A 242 -1.78 -1.74 -4.79
C TRP A 242 -2.90 -0.94 -5.47
N PRO A 243 -3.96 -0.53 -4.75
CA PRO A 243 -5.11 0.14 -5.37
C PRO A 243 -4.73 1.45 -6.08
N ALA A 244 -5.11 1.55 -7.35
CA ALA A 244 -4.99 2.78 -8.14
C ALA A 244 -6.04 3.84 -7.75
N THR A 245 -7.17 3.40 -7.18
CA THR A 245 -8.25 4.25 -6.66
C THR A 245 -8.70 3.71 -5.33
N LEU A 246 -8.92 4.60 -4.35
CA LEU A 246 -9.47 4.23 -3.05
C LEU A 246 -11.00 4.32 -3.08
N PRO A 247 -11.71 3.41 -2.39
CA PRO A 247 -13.17 3.42 -2.31
C PRO A 247 -13.72 4.57 -1.46
#